data_AF-A0A1B8PGQ6-F1
#
_entry.id   AF-A0A1B8PGQ6-F1
#
_cell.length_a   1.000
_cell.length_b   1.000
_cell.length_c   1.000
_cell.angle_alpha   90.00
_cell.angle_beta   90.00
_cell.angle_gamma   90.00
#
_symmetry.space_group_name_H-M   'P 1'
#
loop_
_entity.id
_entity.type
_entity.pdbx_description
1 polymer ?
#
loop_
_entity_poly.entity_id
_entity_poly.type
_entity_poly.pdbx_seq_one_letter_code
_entity_poly.pdbx_strand_id
1 'polypeptide(L)' 'MLNLFKLPIEKSSLEAWSKLSDDVAKVAILAMPVILYGEQPLFLKGLNISFLLIIAYVCLVMGRKFRQLVEGK' A
#
# COMPACT_ATOMS: atom_id res chain seq x y z
N MET A 1 -22.53 7.54 22.17
CA MET A 1 -22.66 6.59 21.04
C MET A 1 -21.26 6.25 20.55
N LEU A 2 -20.73 5.09 20.97
CA LEU A 2 -19.38 4.66 20.62
C LEU A 2 -19.39 4.08 19.20
N ASN A 3 -19.03 4.92 18.24
CA ASN A 3 -19.02 4.62 16.80
C ASN A 3 -17.82 3.75 16.39
N LEU A 4 -17.38 2.83 17.25
CA LEU A 4 -16.18 2.00 17.06
C LEU A 4 -16.27 1.05 15.85
N PHE A 5 -17.48 0.84 15.31
CA PHE A 5 -17.74 -0.03 14.16
C PHE A 5 -18.19 0.71 12.89
N LYS A 6 -18.13 2.05 12.85
CA LYS A 6 -18.18 2.71 11.54
C LYS A 6 -16.88 2.38 10.83
N LEU A 7 -16.99 1.49 9.84
CA LEU A 7 -15.90 1.10 8.94
C LEU A 7 -15.15 2.39 8.54
N PRO A 8 -13.91 2.62 9.00
CA PRO A 8 -13.17 3.85 8.75
C PRO A 8 -12.57 3.85 7.34
N ILE A 9 -13.31 3.25 6.41
CA ILE A 9 -12.95 3.04 5.02
C ILE A 9 -14.17 3.43 4.22
N GLU A 10 -14.16 4.69 3.80
CA GLU A 10 -15.10 5.22 2.83
C GLU A 10 -15.03 4.37 1.56
N LYS A 11 -16.17 4.09 0.90
CA LYS A 11 -16.19 3.25 -0.31
C LYS A 11 -15.22 3.77 -1.39
N SER A 12 -15.05 5.09 -1.49
CA SER A 12 -14.06 5.74 -2.36
C SER A 12 -12.62 5.37 -2.02
N SER A 13 -12.29 5.24 -0.73
CA SER A 13 -10.97 4.75 -0.30
C SER A 13 -10.79 3.30 -0.72
N LEU A 14 -11.80 2.45 -0.54
CA LEU A 14 -11.72 1.02 -0.88
C LEU A 14 -11.55 0.79 -2.40
N GLU A 15 -12.22 1.61 -3.22
CA GLU A 15 -12.03 1.60 -4.68
C GLU A 15 -10.62 2.06 -5.09
N ALA A 16 -10.07 3.08 -4.42
CA ALA A 16 -8.69 3.52 -4.64
C ALA A 16 -7.67 2.44 -4.24
N TRP A 17 -7.92 1.72 -3.15
CA TRP A 17 -7.13 0.56 -2.75
C TRP A 17 -7.22 -0.58 -3.78
N SER A 18 -8.39 -0.83 -4.36
CA SER A 18 -8.55 -1.83 -5.42
C SER A 18 -7.69 -1.49 -6.64
N LYS A 19 -7.75 -0.25 -7.14
CA LYS A 19 -6.95 0.17 -8.30
C LYS A 19 -5.46 0.10 -8.02
N LEU A 20 -5.04 0.49 -6.82
CA LEU A 20 -3.64 0.40 -6.40
C LEU A 20 -3.19 -1.07 -6.28
N SER A 21 -4.04 -1.96 -5.75
CA SER A 21 -3.75 -3.39 -5.71
C SER A 21 -3.64 -4.01 -7.10
N ASP A 22 -4.47 -3.61 -8.05
CA ASP A 22 -4.38 -4.07 -9.44
C ASP A 22 -3.06 -3.64 -10.11
N ASP A 23 -2.65 -2.39 -9.92
CA ASP A 23 -1.35 -1.90 -10.44
C ASP A 23 -0.17 -2.60 -9.77
N VAL A 24 -0.22 -2.82 -8.45
CA VAL A 24 0.81 -3.56 -7.71
C VAL A 24 0.88 -5.01 -8.20
N ALA A 25 -0.26 -5.67 -8.40
CA ALA A 25 -0.30 -7.04 -8.90
C ALA A 25 0.32 -7.14 -10.30
N LYS A 26 -0.01 -6.19 -11.19
CA LYS A 26 0.57 -6.13 -12.53
C LYS A 26 2.10 -5.96 -12.50
N VAL A 27 2.61 -5.05 -11.67
CA VAL A 27 4.06 -4.85 -11.48
C VAL A 27 4.73 -6.08 -10.85
N ALA A 28 4.07 -6.72 -9.87
CA ALA A 28 4.59 -7.90 -9.20
C ALA A 28 4.70 -9.09 -10.16
N ILE A 29 3.69 -9.33 -11.02
CA ILE A 29 3.73 -10.38 -12.05
C ILE A 29 4.91 -10.16 -13.01
N LEU A 30 5.16 -8.91 -13.42
CA LEU A 30 6.30 -8.57 -14.27
C LEU A 30 7.65 -8.76 -13.56
N ALA A 31 7.72 -8.48 -12.26
CA ALA A 31 8.95 -8.59 -11.47
C ALA A 31 9.24 -10.02 -10.99
N MET A 32 8.23 -10.91 -10.93
CA MET A 32 8.37 -12.28 -10.44
C MET A 32 9.52 -13.05 -11.09
N PRO A 33 9.73 -13.06 -12.42
CA PRO A 33 10.83 -13.78 -13.04
C PRO A 33 12.20 -13.27 -12.59
N VAL A 34 12.37 -11.94 -12.53
CA VAL A 34 13.62 -11.29 -12.11
C VAL A 34 13.96 -11.64 -10.65
N ILE A 35 12.94 -11.68 -9.79
CA ILE A 35 13.11 -12.03 -8.39
C ILE A 35 13.37 -13.53 -8.21
N LEU A 36 12.71 -14.40 -8.98
CA LEU A 36 12.88 -15.87 -8.89
C LEU A 36 14.25 -16.34 -9.37
N TYR A 37 14.74 -15.78 -10.48
CA TYR A 37 16.05 -16.16 -11.06
C TYR A 37 17.22 -15.31 -10.55
N GLY A 38 16.97 -14.35 -9.66
CA GLY A 38 18.01 -13.49 -9.11
C GLY A 38 18.81 -14.15 -7.99
N GLU A 39 20.13 -14.11 -8.10
CA GLU A 39 21.17 -14.57 -7.13
C GLU A 39 21.20 -13.78 -5.80
N GLN A 40 20.08 -13.18 -5.38
CA GLN A 40 20.04 -12.34 -4.18
C GLN A 40 19.72 -13.17 -2.93
N PRO A 41 20.46 -12.97 -1.82
CA PRO A 41 20.22 -13.71 -0.58
C PRO A 41 18.83 -13.37 -0.01
N LEU A 42 18.12 -14.40 0.44
CA LEU A 42 16.73 -14.32 0.92
C LEU A 42 16.54 -13.30 2.08
N PHE A 43 17.58 -13.10 2.88
CA PHE A 43 17.57 -12.13 3.98
C PHE A 43 17.40 -10.68 3.49
N LEU A 44 18.13 -10.28 2.45
CA LEU A 44 18.02 -8.93 1.88
C LEU A 44 16.64 -8.69 1.25
N LYS A 45 16.03 -9.72 0.64
CA LYS A 45 14.64 -9.64 0.14
C LYS A 45 13.64 -9.39 1.27
N GLY A 46 13.77 -10.11 2.38
CA GLY A 46 12.89 -9.93 3.55
C GLY A 46 13.00 -8.53 4.16
N LEU A 47 14.22 -8.01 4.29
CA LEU A 47 14.48 -6.66 4.77
C LEU A 47 13.87 -5.59 3.85
N ASN A 48 14.07 -5.73 2.53
CA ASN A 48 13.51 -4.81 1.56
C ASN A 48 11.98 -4.78 1.59
N ILE A 49 11.33 -5.95 1.71
CA ILE A 49 9.87 -6.02 1.85
C ILE A 49 9.40 -5.31 3.13
N SER A 50 10.10 -5.49 4.26
CA SER A 50 9.74 -4.82 5.52
C SER A 50 9.82 -3.29 5.42
N PHE A 51 10.89 -2.76 4.80
CA PHE A 51 11.03 -1.32 4.57
C PHE A 51 9.96 -0.80 3.60
N LEU A 52 9.63 -1.57 2.57
CA LEU A 52 8.60 -1.20 1.61
C LEU A 52 7.23 -1.06 2.28
N LEU A 53 6.87 -1.99 3.18
CA LEU A 53 5.63 -1.94 3.94
C LEU A 53 5.55 -0.73 4.87
N ILE A 54 6.67 -0.39 5.54
CA ILE A 54 6.75 0.80 6.40
C ILE A 54 6.55 2.07 5.57
N ILE A 55 7.27 2.21 4.45
CA ILE A 55 7.18 3.39 3.58
C ILE A 55 5.78 3.51 2.99
N ALA A 56 5.20 2.39 2.51
CA ALA A 56 3.84 2.38 1.98
C ALA A 56 2.82 2.84 3.03
N TYR A 57 2.94 2.36 4.27
CA TYR A 57 2.07 2.80 5.37
C TYR A 57 2.21 4.30 5.66
N VAL A 58 3.44 4.83 5.71
CA VAL A 58 3.68 6.27 5.91
C VAL A 58 3.07 7.09 4.76
N CYS A 59 3.25 6.68 3.51
CA CYS A 59 2.64 7.33 2.35
C CYS A 59 1.11 7.34 2.41
N LEU A 60 0.48 6.26 2.88
CA LEU A 60 -0.97 6.19 3.05
C LEU A 60 -1.47 7.13 4.16
N VAL A 61 -0.76 7.19 5.29
CA VAL A 61 -1.08 8.12 6.37
C VAL A 61 -0.94 9.57 5.89
N MET A 62 0.13 9.89 5.15
CA MET A 62 0.30 11.21 4.55
C MET A 62 -0.77 11.52 3.50
N GLY A 63 -1.10 10.59 2.61
CA GLY A 63 -2.15 10.75 1.61
C GLY A 63 -3.52 11.01 2.25
N ARG A 64 -3.82 10.33 3.36
CA ARG A 64 -5.03 10.61 4.16
C ARG A 64 -5.02 12.01 4.76
N LYS A 65 -3.89 12.47 5.30
CA LYS A 65 -3.75 13.85 5.81
C LYS A 65 -3.92 14.89 4.72
N PHE A 66 -3.33 14.67 3.54
CA PHE A 66 -3.50 15.55 2.38
C PHE A 66 -4.96 15.61 1.92
N ARG A 67 -5.66 14.46 1.86
CA ARG A 67 -7.07 14.43 1.48
C ARG A 67 -7.97 15.19 2.48
N GLN A 68 -7.71 15.02 3.77
CA GLN A 68 -8.42 15.76 4.83
C GLN A 68 -8.15 17.27 4.75
N LEU A 69 -6.96 17.71 4.33
CA LEU A 69 -6.64 19.12 4.11
C LEU A 69 -7.32 19.69 2.86
N VAL A 70 -7.51 18.87 1.82
CA VAL A 70 -8.15 19.27 0.56
C VAL A 70 -9.67 19.30 0.66
N GLU A 71 -10.30 18.33 1.32
CA GLU A 71 -11.76 18.30 1.57
C GLU A 71 -12.19 19.24 2.72
N GLY A 72 -11.23 19.79 3.47
CA GLY A 72 -11.44 20.74 4.58
C GLY A 72 -11.64 22.20 4.16
N LYS A 73 -12.15 22.47 2.95
CA LYS A 73 -12.51 23.82 2.48
C LYS A 73 -13.92 23.86 1.91
#